data_AF-A0A954T979-F1
#
_entry.id   AF-A0A954T979-F1
#
_cell.length_a   1.000
_cell.length_b   1.000
_cell.length_c   1.000
_cell.angle_alpha   90.00
_cell.angle_beta   90.00
_cell.angle_gamma   90.00
#
_symmetry.space_group_name_H-M   'P 1'
#
loop_
_entity.id
_entity.type
_entity.pdbx_description
1 polymer ?
#
loop_
_entity_poly.entity_id
_entity_poly.type
_entity_poly.pdbx_seq_one_letter_code
_entity_poly.pdbx_strand_id
1 'polypeptide(L)'
;DCFAGQPLVNGITYRIDPGRKAQVSAFEEGFKNADFVLSEPQILENIQKVQRRQNLSISHRLDDFIVLDRNNQRIAAPATYRRDALAATRVHLDIEMETGTGKTYCYIKTIFEMNKRYGWSKFIIMVPSIAIREGVYKSLQITADHFAESYGKKARFFIYNSKRLHE
;
A
#
# COMPACT_ATOMS: atom_id res chain seq x y z
N ASP A 1 -10.66 -5.48 -10.94
CA ASP A 1 -9.54 -4.83 -10.23
C ASP A 1 -10.17 -3.87 -9.24
N CYS A 2 -9.65 -3.78 -8.01
CA CYS A 2 -10.24 -2.97 -6.94
C CYS A 2 -10.21 -1.46 -7.25
N PHE A 3 -9.23 -1.01 -8.04
CA PHE A 3 -9.04 0.40 -8.42
C PHE A 3 -9.41 0.68 -9.88
N ALA A 4 -10.23 -0.17 -10.51
CA ALA A 4 -10.67 0.05 -11.89
C ALA A 4 -11.36 1.41 -12.06
N GLY A 5 -10.92 2.19 -13.04
CA GLY A 5 -11.40 3.55 -13.30
C GLY A 5 -10.59 4.67 -12.61
N GLN A 6 -9.62 4.34 -11.76
CA GLN A 6 -8.67 5.33 -11.24
C GLN A 6 -7.76 5.82 -12.39
N PRO A 7 -7.65 7.14 -12.64
CA PRO A 7 -6.81 7.67 -13.70
C PRO A 7 -5.32 7.58 -13.36
N LEU A 8 -4.48 7.52 -14.40
CA LEU A 8 -3.04 7.71 -14.30
C LEU A 8 -2.74 9.18 -14.02
N VAL A 9 -2.26 9.49 -12.81
CA VAL A 9 -1.85 10.85 -12.44
C VAL A 9 -0.38 10.82 -12.02
N ASN A 10 0.47 11.45 -12.81
CA ASN A 10 1.89 11.58 -12.47
C ASN A 10 2.06 12.68 -11.42
N GLY A 11 2.56 12.30 -10.25
CA GLY A 11 2.99 13.12 -9.09
C GLY A 11 2.54 14.59 -9.06
N ILE A 12 1.71 14.95 -8.08
CA ILE A 12 1.42 16.35 -7.76
C ILE A 12 2.67 16.96 -7.11
N THR A 13 3.28 17.94 -7.76
CA THR A 13 4.32 18.79 -7.14
C THR A 13 3.64 19.66 -6.09
N TYR A 14 3.88 19.41 -4.81
CA TYR A 14 3.49 20.36 -3.76
C TYR A 14 4.74 21.01 -3.17
N ARG A 15 4.64 22.29 -2.82
CA ARG A 15 5.69 23.00 -2.10
C ARG A 15 5.54 22.71 -0.62
N ILE A 16 6.60 22.22 0.02
CA ILE A 16 6.65 22.10 1.48
C ILE A 16 6.85 23.51 2.07
N ASP A 17 5.97 23.92 2.99
CA ASP A 17 6.18 25.12 3.81
C ASP A 17 7.25 24.80 4.86
N PRO A 18 8.44 25.45 4.83
CA PRO A 18 9.55 25.14 5.72
C PRO A 18 9.30 25.54 7.19
N GLY A 19 8.18 26.19 7.50
CA GLY A 19 7.91 26.68 8.83
C GLY A 19 8.94 27.72 9.30
N ARG A 20 8.95 28.01 10.60
CA ARG A 20 9.59 29.21 11.18
C ARG A 20 11.12 29.19 11.29
N LYS A 21 11.82 28.30 10.58
CA LYS A 21 13.29 28.29 10.52
C LYS A 21 13.76 28.67 9.13
N ALA A 22 14.18 29.93 8.99
CA ALA A 22 14.90 30.41 7.82
C ALA A 22 16.26 29.71 7.72
N GLN A 23 16.35 28.63 6.94
CA GLN A 23 17.58 28.27 6.26
C GLN A 23 17.32 28.18 4.76
N VAL A 24 18.08 29.01 4.05
CA VAL A 24 18.05 29.23 2.61
C VAL A 24 18.79 28.07 1.92
N SER A 25 18.14 26.92 1.78
CA SER A 25 18.49 25.93 0.76
C SER A 25 17.43 24.84 0.65
N ALA A 26 17.02 24.56 -0.58
CA ALA A 26 16.03 23.57 -0.99
C ALA A 26 14.56 23.98 -0.74
N PHE A 27 13.94 24.51 -1.80
CA PHE A 27 12.54 24.24 -2.06
C PHE A 27 12.37 22.72 -2.09
N GLU A 28 11.97 22.13 -0.98
CA GLU A 28 11.63 20.71 -0.95
C GLU A 28 10.29 20.58 -1.69
N GLU A 29 10.37 20.18 -2.97
CA GLU A 29 9.21 19.63 -3.66
C GLU A 29 8.79 18.39 -2.89
N GLY A 30 7.69 18.53 -2.18
CA GLY A 30 7.05 17.41 -1.55
C GLY A 30 6.45 16.53 -2.63
N PHE A 31 6.75 15.24 -2.55
CA PHE A 31 6.19 14.24 -3.43
C PHE A 31 5.25 13.35 -2.63
N LYS A 32 3.94 13.40 -2.94
CA LYS A 32 2.92 12.47 -2.44
C LYS A 32 2.27 11.75 -3.61
N ASN A 33 1.68 10.60 -3.35
CA ASN A 33 0.82 9.94 -4.33
C ASN A 33 -0.44 10.80 -4.56
N ALA A 34 -1.00 10.72 -5.77
CA ALA A 34 -2.32 11.27 -6.05
C ALA A 34 -3.38 10.55 -5.20
N ASP A 35 -4.34 11.31 -4.69
CA ASP A 35 -5.44 10.77 -3.89
C ASP A 35 -6.38 9.90 -4.77
N PHE A 36 -7.21 9.08 -4.13
CA PHE A 36 -8.24 8.32 -4.84
C PHE A 36 -9.25 9.28 -5.46
N VAL A 37 -9.47 9.16 -6.77
CA VAL A 37 -10.53 9.90 -7.48
C VAL A 37 -11.85 9.12 -7.38
N LEU A 38 -11.76 7.79 -7.25
CA LEU A 38 -12.91 6.91 -7.10
C LEU A 38 -13.65 7.17 -5.79
N SER A 39 -14.98 7.22 -5.88
CA SER A 39 -15.86 7.27 -4.72
C SER A 39 -15.90 5.92 -3.98
N GLU A 40 -16.24 5.94 -2.69
CA GLU A 40 -16.37 4.72 -1.88
C GLU A 40 -17.33 3.68 -2.49
N PRO A 41 -18.50 4.05 -3.04
CA PRO A 41 -19.37 3.10 -3.73
C PRO A 41 -18.71 2.45 -4.96
N GLN A 42 -17.93 3.20 -5.74
CA GLN A 42 -17.21 2.65 -6.90
C GLN A 42 -16.12 1.67 -6.48
N ILE A 43 -15.36 2.00 -5.42
CA ILE A 43 -14.34 1.11 -4.87
C ILE A 43 -14.99 -0.17 -4.33
N LEU A 44 -16.10 -0.05 -3.59
CA LEU A 44 -16.84 -1.21 -3.09
C LEU A 44 -17.35 -2.08 -4.23
N GLU A 45 -17.96 -1.51 -5.27
CA GLU A 45 -18.42 -2.26 -6.44
C GLU A 45 -17.27 -3.02 -7.12
N ASN A 46 -16.12 -2.38 -7.26
CA ASN A 46 -14.91 -2.99 -7.81
C ASN A 46 -14.39 -4.15 -6.96
N ILE A 47 -14.38 -4.00 -5.63
CA ILE A 47 -14.00 -5.06 -4.69
C ILE A 47 -14.98 -6.24 -4.81
N GLN A 48 -16.28 -5.98 -4.82
CA GLN A 48 -17.29 -7.02 -4.96
C GLN A 48 -17.15 -7.78 -6.29
N LYS A 49 -16.80 -7.11 -7.40
CA LYS A 49 -16.49 -7.77 -8.68
C LYS A 49 -15.28 -8.71 -8.55
N VAL A 50 -14.24 -8.31 -7.83
CA VAL A 50 -13.06 -9.16 -7.57
C VAL A 50 -13.45 -10.35 -6.68
N GLN A 51 -14.20 -10.12 -5.59
CA GLN A 51 -14.67 -11.18 -4.68
C GLN A 51 -15.51 -12.23 -5.42
N ARG A 52 -16.49 -11.81 -6.23
CA ARG A 52 -17.31 -12.72 -7.05
C ARG A 52 -16.44 -13.57 -7.99
N ARG A 53 -15.47 -12.95 -8.67
CA ARG A 53 -14.57 -13.66 -9.59
C ARG A 53 -13.67 -14.68 -8.88
N GLN A 54 -13.29 -14.40 -7.63
CA GLN A 54 -12.45 -15.27 -6.81
C GLN A 54 -13.26 -16.23 -5.92
N ASN A 55 -14.59 -16.26 -6.08
CA ASN A 55 -15.50 -17.06 -5.26
C ASN A 55 -15.36 -16.79 -3.73
N LEU A 56 -15.19 -15.52 -3.37
CA LEU A 56 -15.08 -15.06 -1.98
C LEU A 56 -16.40 -14.49 -1.47
N SER A 57 -16.59 -14.49 -0.15
CA SER A 57 -17.69 -13.79 0.51
C SER A 57 -17.71 -12.31 0.12
N ILE A 58 -18.90 -11.82 -0.23
CA ILE A 58 -19.08 -10.46 -0.75
C ILE A 58 -19.20 -9.49 0.43
N SER A 59 -18.40 -8.43 0.43
CA SER A 59 -18.50 -7.34 1.40
C SER A 59 -19.68 -6.43 1.08
N HIS A 60 -20.47 -6.07 2.09
CA HIS A 60 -21.57 -5.13 1.94
C HIS A 60 -21.14 -3.68 2.19
N ARG A 61 -20.07 -3.49 2.96
CA ARG A 61 -19.47 -2.19 3.25
C ARG A 61 -17.93 -2.27 3.23
N LEU A 62 -17.27 -1.14 3.04
CA LEU A 62 -15.80 -1.04 3.10
C LEU A 62 -15.23 -1.14 4.53
N ASP A 63 -16.10 -1.03 5.52
CA ASP A 63 -15.78 -0.99 6.95
C ASP A 63 -16.27 -2.24 7.71
N ASP A 64 -16.71 -3.27 6.97
CA ASP A 64 -17.09 -4.58 7.50
C ASP A 64 -15.83 -5.42 7.76
N PHE A 65 -15.19 -5.17 8.90
CA PHE A 65 -14.00 -5.90 9.31
C PHE A 65 -14.34 -7.22 10.00
N ILE A 66 -13.61 -8.28 9.62
CA ILE A 66 -13.73 -9.62 10.19
C ILE A 66 -12.40 -9.98 10.85
N VAL A 67 -12.45 -10.47 12.09
CA VAL A 67 -11.27 -10.96 12.82
C VAL A 67 -11.45 -12.44 13.17
N LEU A 68 -10.34 -13.13 13.40
CA LEU A 68 -10.37 -14.50 13.93
C LEU A 68 -10.39 -14.47 15.45
N ASP A 69 -11.31 -15.22 16.04
CA ASP A 69 -11.31 -15.46 17.48
C ASP A 69 -10.22 -16.47 17.90
N ARG A 70 -10.15 -16.79 19.20
CA ARG A 70 -9.19 -17.77 19.74
C ARG A 70 -9.38 -19.19 19.18
N ASN A 71 -10.52 -19.47 18.58
CA ASN A 71 -10.91 -20.76 18.01
C ASN A 71 -10.83 -20.74 16.47
N ASN A 72 -10.20 -19.73 15.86
CA ASN A 72 -10.12 -19.50 14.42
C ASN A 72 -11.49 -19.32 13.73
N GLN A 73 -12.50 -18.88 14.47
CA GLN A 73 -13.80 -18.53 13.90
C GLN A 73 -13.81 -17.07 13.46
N ARG A 74 -14.43 -16.82 12.30
CA ARG A 74 -14.59 -15.48 11.74
C ARG A 74 -15.71 -14.75 12.49
N ILE A 75 -15.37 -13.69 13.21
CA ILE A 75 -16.30 -12.84 13.95
C ILE A 75 -16.17 -11.37 13.50
N ALA A 76 -17.23 -10.59 13.72
CA ALA A 76 -17.18 -9.15 13.45
C ALA A 76 -16.15 -8.46 14.36
N ALA A 77 -15.36 -7.54 13.79
CA ALA A 77 -14.36 -6.82 14.55
C ALA A 77 -15.01 -5.92 15.63
N PRO A 78 -14.39 -5.78 16.82
CA PRO A 78 -14.86 -4.85 17.84
C PRO A 78 -14.91 -3.40 17.34
N ALA A 79 -15.77 -2.58 17.96
CA ALA A 79 -15.93 -1.17 17.59
C ALA A 79 -14.62 -0.35 17.68
N THR A 80 -13.73 -0.70 18.61
CA THR A 80 -12.40 -0.08 18.75
C THR A 80 -11.52 -0.34 17.53
N TYR A 81 -11.46 -1.59 17.06
CA TYR A 81 -10.71 -1.96 15.87
C TYR A 81 -11.17 -1.15 14.66
N ARG A 82 -12.49 -1.08 14.45
CA ARG A 82 -13.09 -0.35 13.35
C ARG A 82 -12.74 1.15 13.39
N ARG A 83 -12.81 1.77 14.57
CA ARG A 83 -12.47 3.19 14.74
C ARG A 83 -11.01 3.45 14.38
N ASP A 84 -10.10 2.63 14.90
CA ASP A 84 -8.67 2.83 14.74
C ASP A 84 -8.22 2.52 13.29
N ALA A 85 -8.83 1.52 12.64
CA ALA A 85 -8.61 1.22 11.23
C ALA A 85 -9.04 2.40 10.32
N LEU A 86 -10.26 2.91 10.52
CA LEU A 86 -10.79 4.03 9.74
C LEU A 86 -10.06 5.35 9.99
N ALA A 87 -9.42 5.51 11.15
CA ALA A 87 -8.54 6.64 11.42
C ALA A 87 -7.23 6.59 10.59
N ALA A 88 -6.78 5.39 10.19
CA ALA A 88 -5.57 5.22 9.38
C ALA A 88 -5.84 5.40 7.88
N THR A 89 -6.90 4.80 7.36
CA THR A 89 -7.29 4.91 5.94
C THR A 89 -8.76 4.53 5.74
N ARG A 90 -9.35 4.98 4.64
CA ARG A 90 -10.74 4.63 4.26
C ARG A 90 -10.87 3.30 3.51
N VAL A 91 -9.75 2.74 3.03
CA VAL A 91 -9.73 1.51 2.22
C VAL A 91 -8.72 0.55 2.81
N HIS A 92 -9.20 -0.67 3.10
CA HIS A 92 -8.41 -1.80 3.57
C HIS A 92 -8.64 -2.96 2.62
N LEU A 93 -7.56 -3.58 2.15
CA LEU A 93 -7.61 -4.72 1.24
C LEU A 93 -6.74 -5.84 1.82
N ASP A 94 -7.37 -6.99 2.04
CA ASP A 94 -6.69 -8.17 2.56
C ASP A 94 -6.35 -9.15 1.43
N ILE A 95 -5.13 -9.68 1.48
CA ILE A 95 -4.64 -10.68 0.54
C ILE A 95 -4.11 -11.88 1.34
N GLU A 96 -4.91 -12.93 1.40
CA GLU A 96 -4.54 -14.21 1.99
C GLU A 96 -3.71 -15.02 0.98
N MET A 97 -2.54 -15.51 1.41
CA MET A 97 -1.69 -16.39 0.60
C MET A 97 -0.93 -17.31 1.53
N GLU A 98 -0.86 -18.59 1.15
CA GLU A 98 -0.15 -19.63 1.88
C GLU A 98 1.36 -19.36 1.95
N THR A 99 2.02 -19.89 2.98
CA THR A 99 3.47 -19.75 3.14
C THR A 99 4.21 -20.39 1.95
N GLY A 100 5.28 -19.76 1.48
CA GLY A 100 6.07 -20.27 0.36
C GLY A 100 5.50 -19.96 -1.04
N THR A 101 4.34 -19.31 -1.15
CA THR A 101 3.72 -18.97 -2.47
C THR A 101 4.20 -17.64 -3.07
N GLY A 102 5.26 -17.03 -2.53
CA GLY A 102 5.85 -15.81 -3.10
C GLY A 102 5.10 -14.51 -2.78
N LYS A 103 4.46 -14.40 -1.61
CA LYS A 103 3.79 -13.17 -1.14
C LYS A 103 4.66 -11.91 -1.28
N THR A 104 5.96 -12.02 -0.98
CA THR A 104 6.94 -10.94 -1.15
C THR A 104 7.03 -10.43 -2.59
N TYR A 105 7.22 -11.35 -3.54
CA TYR A 105 7.26 -10.99 -4.95
C TYR A 105 5.93 -10.39 -5.41
N CYS A 106 4.81 -10.94 -4.94
CA CYS A 106 3.47 -10.48 -5.31
C CYS A 106 3.24 -9.00 -4.94
N TYR A 107 3.52 -8.58 -3.70
CA TYR A 107 3.31 -7.17 -3.34
C TYR A 107 4.34 -6.23 -3.99
N ILE A 108 5.58 -6.68 -4.25
CA ILE A 108 6.57 -5.86 -4.97
C ILE A 108 6.09 -5.63 -6.41
N LYS A 109 5.67 -6.69 -7.11
CA LYS A 109 5.07 -6.56 -8.43
C LYS A 109 3.84 -5.65 -8.42
N THR A 110 3.00 -5.77 -7.38
CA THR A 110 1.82 -4.91 -7.21
C THR A 110 2.20 -3.43 -7.10
N ILE A 111 3.28 -3.09 -6.38
CA ILE A 111 3.82 -1.73 -6.31
C ILE A 111 4.18 -1.21 -7.72
N PHE A 112 4.87 -2.01 -8.53
CA PHE A 112 5.21 -1.64 -9.90
C PHE A 112 3.97 -1.49 -10.81
N GLU A 113 3.00 -2.38 -10.69
CA GLU A 113 1.72 -2.30 -11.42
C GLU A 113 0.92 -1.06 -11.03
N MET A 114 0.85 -0.72 -9.74
CA MET A 114 0.20 0.49 -9.25
C MET A 114 0.89 1.74 -9.78
N ASN A 115 2.22 1.75 -9.83
CA ASN A 115 2.96 2.85 -10.45
C ASN A 115 2.65 2.98 -11.95
N LYS A 116 2.65 1.87 -12.69
CA LYS A 116 2.37 1.84 -14.13
C LYS A 116 0.95 2.29 -14.45
N ARG A 117 -0.05 1.86 -13.67
CA ARG A 117 -1.47 2.11 -13.94
C ARG A 117 -1.97 3.45 -13.40
N TYR A 118 -1.53 3.82 -12.21
CA TYR A 118 -2.10 4.94 -11.44
C TYR A 118 -1.09 6.05 -11.12
N GLY A 119 0.20 5.83 -11.36
CA GLY A 119 1.25 6.82 -11.13
C GLY A 119 1.74 6.90 -9.69
N TRP A 120 1.18 6.07 -8.79
CA TRP A 120 1.63 5.99 -7.39
C TRP A 120 3.07 5.51 -7.29
N SER A 121 3.91 6.27 -6.59
CA SER A 121 5.37 6.09 -6.58
C SER A 121 5.95 5.93 -5.17
N LYS A 122 5.18 6.24 -4.12
CA LYS A 122 5.61 6.12 -2.73
C LYS A 122 4.82 5.06 -1.99
N PHE A 123 5.52 4.14 -1.35
CA PHE A 123 4.94 3.01 -0.64
C PHE A 123 5.71 2.78 0.66
N ILE A 124 4.99 2.34 1.70
CA ILE A 124 5.56 1.96 2.99
C ILE A 124 5.25 0.48 3.20
N ILE A 125 6.29 -0.33 3.45
CA ILE A 125 6.15 -1.75 3.76
C ILE A 125 6.41 -1.91 5.27
N MET A 126 5.34 -2.19 6.02
CA MET A 126 5.42 -2.46 7.45
C MET A 126 5.64 -3.96 7.68
N VAL A 127 6.61 -4.30 8.53
CA VAL A 127 6.99 -5.70 8.83
C VAL A 127 7.05 -5.94 10.34
N PRO A 128 6.70 -7.13 10.84
CA PRO A 128 6.56 -7.37 12.28
C PRO A 128 7.87 -7.70 12.99
N SER A 129 8.97 -7.99 12.25
CA SER A 129 10.26 -8.34 12.85
C SER A 129 11.45 -7.89 11.99
N ILE A 130 12.62 -7.78 12.64
CA ILE A 130 13.89 -7.45 11.96
C ILE A 130 14.25 -8.52 10.94
N ALA A 131 14.07 -9.81 11.26
CA ALA A 131 14.39 -10.90 10.32
C ALA A 131 13.56 -10.79 9.02
N ILE A 132 12.26 -10.50 9.14
CA ILE A 132 11.39 -10.30 7.97
C ILE A 132 11.83 -9.06 7.20
N ARG A 133 12.19 -7.97 7.89
CA ARG A 133 12.71 -6.74 7.26
C ARG A 133 13.93 -6.99 6.39
N GLU A 134 14.92 -7.70 6.91
CA GLU A 134 16.14 -8.04 6.15
C GLU A 134 15.82 -8.94 4.93
N GLY A 135 14.91 -9.91 5.10
CA GLY A 135 14.45 -10.76 4.00
C GLY A 135 13.76 -9.99 2.88
N VAL A 136 12.90 -9.02 3.24
CA VAL A 136 12.26 -8.13 2.26
C VAL A 136 13.27 -7.23 1.56
N TYR A 137 14.21 -6.64 2.31
CA TYR A 137 15.27 -5.80 1.75
C TYR A 137 16.12 -6.56 0.74
N LYS A 138 16.51 -7.80 1.07
CA LYS A 138 17.26 -8.66 0.13
C LYS A 138 16.42 -9.04 -1.09
N SER A 139 15.13 -9.29 -0.93
CA SER A 139 14.22 -9.59 -2.04
C SER A 139 14.11 -8.42 -3.02
N LEU A 140 14.02 -7.19 -2.52
CA LEU A 140 14.03 -5.98 -3.36
C LEU A 140 15.34 -5.83 -4.15
N GLN A 141 16.49 -6.17 -3.55
CA GLN A 141 17.79 -6.15 -4.23
C GLN A 141 17.86 -7.19 -5.35
N ILE A 142 17.53 -8.46 -5.05
CA ILE A 142 17.66 -9.56 -6.02
C ILE A 142 16.70 -9.40 -7.20
N THR A 143 15.49 -8.87 -6.94
CA THR A 143 14.47 -8.69 -8.00
C THR A 143 14.62 -7.38 -8.78
N ALA A 144 15.62 -6.55 -8.47
CA ALA A 144 15.77 -5.22 -9.06
C ALA A 144 15.95 -5.26 -10.58
N ASP A 145 16.78 -6.17 -11.11
CA ASP A 145 17.03 -6.26 -12.55
C ASP A 145 15.82 -6.85 -13.29
N HIS A 146 15.20 -7.90 -12.75
CA HIS A 146 13.95 -8.47 -13.27
C HIS A 146 12.85 -7.41 -13.43
N PHE A 147 12.65 -6.58 -12.41
CA PHE A 147 11.64 -5.51 -12.47
C PHE A 147 12.08 -4.34 -13.36
N ALA A 148 13.39 -4.05 -13.46
CA ALA A 148 13.90 -3.05 -14.39
C ALA A 148 13.64 -3.46 -15.86
N GLU A 149 13.87 -4.72 -16.20
CA GLU A 149 13.56 -5.26 -17.53
C GLU A 149 12.06 -5.23 -17.82
N SER A 150 11.24 -5.62 -16.85
CA SER A 150 9.78 -5.72 -17.03
C SER A 150 9.06 -4.37 -17.07
N TYR A 151 9.55 -3.35 -16.33
CA TYR A 151 8.86 -2.06 -16.14
C TYR A 151 9.68 -0.84 -16.59
N GLY A 152 10.91 -1.03 -17.06
CA GLY A 152 11.80 0.04 -17.52
C GLY A 152 12.29 0.98 -16.40
N LYS A 153 12.16 0.59 -15.13
CA LYS A 153 12.56 1.41 -13.98
C LYS A 153 12.97 0.57 -12.77
N LYS A 154 13.88 1.10 -11.96
CA LYS A 154 14.29 0.50 -10.68
C LYS A 154 13.60 1.20 -9.51
N ALA A 155 13.14 0.42 -8.54
CA ALA A 155 12.62 0.96 -7.29
C ALA A 155 13.78 1.49 -6.43
N ARG A 156 13.62 2.67 -5.85
CA ARG A 156 14.48 3.16 -4.77
C ARG A 156 13.85 2.75 -3.45
N PHE A 157 14.63 2.12 -2.57
CA PHE A 157 14.15 1.63 -1.28
C PHE A 157 15.23 1.81 -0.22
N PHE A 158 14.79 2.00 1.02
CA PHE A 158 15.65 2.14 2.18
C PHE A 158 14.92 1.61 3.41
N ILE A 159 15.68 1.32 4.47
CA ILE A 159 15.12 0.92 5.76
C ILE A 159 14.92 2.18 6.60
N TYR A 160 13.67 2.46 6.99
CA TYR A 160 13.38 3.57 7.89
C TYR A 160 13.99 3.31 9.28
N ASN A 161 14.70 4.30 9.80
CA ASN A 161 15.29 4.28 11.14
C ASN A 161 14.87 5.54 11.91
N SER A 162 14.03 5.38 12.94
CA SER A 162 13.54 6.50 13.75
C SER A 162 14.64 7.25 14.50
N LYS A 163 15.82 6.64 14.70
CA LYS A 163 16.98 7.31 15.32
C LYS A 163 17.77 8.18 14.35
N ARG A 164 17.49 8.07 13.04
CA ARG A 164 18.20 8.78 11.98
C ARG A 164 17.18 9.37 11.00
N LEU A 165 16.43 10.37 11.47
CA LEU A 165 15.36 11.01 10.70
C LEU A 165 15.86 11.88 9.52
N HIS A 166 17.16 12.18 9.46
CA HIS A 166 17.78 13.14 8.54
C HIS A 166 18.85 12.53 7.62
N GLU A 167 19.03 11.20 7.65
CA GLU A 167 19.89 10.44 6.72
C GLU A 167 19.01 9.66 5.74
#